data_AF-A0A497IZW7-F1
#
_entry.id   AF-A0A497IZW7-F1
#
_cell.length_a   1.000
_cell.length_b   1.000
_cell.length_c   1.000
_cell.angle_alpha   90.00
_cell.angle_beta   90.00
_cell.angle_gamma   90.00
#
_symmetry.space_group_name_H-M   'P 1'
#
loop_
_entity.id
_entity.type
_entity.pdbx_description
1 polymer ?
#
loop_
_entity_poly.entity_id
_entity_poly.type
_entity_poly.pdbx_seq_one_letter_code
_entity_poly.pdbx_strand_id
1 'polypeptide(L)' 'MQRRQNSRTDPRLRIVHKSKDFREAEAWDIEQHVSMTPSQRQRVAYELKKKAFGRIWIDVRRARNTH' A
#
# COMPACT_ATOMS: atom_id res chain seq x y z
N MET A 1 -17.94 -20.74 -13.72
CA MET A 1 -17.07 -20.63 -12.54
C MET A 1 -16.79 -19.16 -12.22
N GLN A 2 -17.27 -18.72 -11.06
CA GLN A 2 -16.88 -17.60 -10.18
C GLN A 2 -16.32 -16.27 -10.76
N ARG A 3 -17.25 -15.30 -10.88
CA ARG A 3 -17.21 -13.87 -10.49
C ARG A 3 -15.85 -13.14 -10.48
N ARG A 4 -15.53 -12.42 -11.56
CA ARG A 4 -14.63 -11.25 -11.52
C ARG A 4 -15.39 -10.04 -10.98
N GLN A 5 -15.42 -9.88 -9.66
CA GLN A 5 -15.85 -8.63 -9.02
C GLN A 5 -14.70 -7.61 -9.12
N ASN A 6 -14.49 -7.02 -10.30
CA ASN A 6 -13.77 -5.76 -10.40
C ASN A 6 -14.77 -4.64 -10.11
N SER A 7 -14.97 -4.35 -8.83
CA SER A 7 -15.66 -3.16 -8.39
C SER A 7 -14.92 -1.94 -8.95
N ARG A 8 -15.55 -1.28 -9.92
CA ARG A 8 -15.25 0.10 -10.28
C ARG A 8 -15.57 0.95 -9.04
N THR A 9 -14.58 1.16 -8.18
CA THR A 9 -14.73 2.08 -7.05
C THR A 9 -14.95 3.48 -7.63
N ASP A 10 -16.09 4.09 -7.33
CA ASP A 10 -16.34 5.49 -7.66
C ASP A 10 -15.19 6.34 -7.07
N PRO A 11 -14.44 7.12 -7.87
CA PRO A 11 -13.37 7.97 -7.36
C PRO A 11 -13.85 8.94 -6.28
N ARG A 12 -15.15 9.24 -6.20
CA ARG A 12 -15.77 10.05 -5.14
C ARG A 12 -15.93 9.32 -3.80
N LEU A 13 -15.85 7.99 -3.78
CA LEU A 13 -15.93 7.16 -2.56
C LEU A 13 -14.57 6.86 -1.93
N ARG A 14 -13.48 7.43 -2.45
CA ARG A 14 -12.14 7.23 -1.88
C ARG A 14 -12.00 8.05 -0.60
N ILE A 15 -11.95 7.38 0.55
CA ILE A 15 -11.63 8.00 1.83
C ILE A 15 -10.13 8.32 1.83
N VAL A 16 -9.80 9.62 1.86
CA VAL A 16 -8.44 10.13 2.01
C VAL A 16 -8.42 11.10 3.18
N HIS A 17 -7.37 11.02 4.00
CA HIS A 17 -7.09 12.04 5.00
C HIS A 17 -6.34 13.19 4.32
N LYS A 18 -6.84 14.42 4.46
CA LYS A 18 -6.21 15.64 3.93
C LYS A 18 -5.72 16.47 5.10
N SER A 19 -4.42 16.42 5.37
CA SER A 19 -3.79 17.21 6.43
C SER A 19 -3.67 18.68 6.02
N LYS A 20 -3.75 19.57 7.00
CA LYS A 20 -3.66 21.03 6.85
C LYS A 20 -2.23 21.55 7.00
N ASP A 21 -1.36 20.78 7.64
CA ASP A 21 0.06 21.09 7.81
C ASP A 21 0.93 19.82 7.82
N PHE A 22 2.25 20.03 7.81
CA PHE A 22 3.23 18.94 7.77
C PHE A 22 3.24 18.09 9.05
N ARG A 23 2.93 18.69 10.20
CA ARG A 23 2.94 17.99 11.48
C ARG A 23 1.75 17.04 11.60
N GLU A 24 0.58 17.46 11.13
CA GLU A 24 -0.60 16.62 11.01
C GLU A 24 -0.38 15.48 10.00
N ALA A 25 0.29 15.76 8.89
CA ALA A 25 0.63 14.72 7.91
C ALA A 25 1.55 13.64 8.50
N GLU A 26 2.57 14.05 9.26
CA GLU A 26 3.48 13.14 9.96
C GLU A 26 2.75 12.32 11.04
N ALA A 27 1.92 12.97 11.86
CA ALA A 27 1.14 12.29 12.88
C ALA A 27 0.21 11.23 12.28
N TRP A 28 -0.45 11.56 11.17
CA TRP A 28 -1.32 10.62 10.45
C TRP A 28 -0.53 9.44 9.86
N ASP A 29 0.66 9.66 9.29
CA ASP A 29 1.50 8.58 8.76
C ASP A 29 1.92 7.59 9.87
N ILE A 30 2.30 8.12 11.04
CA ILE A 30 2.63 7.31 12.21
C ILE A 30 1.41 6.48 12.66
N GLU A 31 0.25 7.11 12.81
CA GLU A 31 -0.98 6.43 13.22
C GLU A 31 -1.37 5.30 12.25
N GLN A 32 -1.27 5.55 10.94
CA GLN A 32 -1.46 4.52 9.92
C GLN A 32 -0.50 3.34 10.12
N HIS A 33 0.78 3.61 10.40
CA HIS A 33 1.77 2.55 10.54
C HIS A 33 1.57 1.70 11.81
N VAL A 34 1.18 2.34 12.91
CA VAL A 34 0.93 1.71 14.22
C VAL A 34 -0.35 0.88 14.21
N SER A 35 -1.40 1.35 13.54
CA SER A 35 -2.68 0.64 13.42
C SER A 35 -2.61 -0.61 12.53
N MET A 36 -1.57 -0.73 11.68
CA MET A 36 -1.37 -1.89 10.81
C MET A 36 -0.59 -3.01 11.49
N THR A 37 -1.01 -4.26 11.24
CA THR A 37 -0.21 -5.45 11.54
C THR A 37 1.05 -5.52 10.66
N PRO A 38 2.11 -6.25 11.08
CA PRO A 38 3.32 -6.43 10.27
C PRO A 38 3.03 -6.94 8.84
N SER A 39 2.10 -7.88 8.69
CA SER A 39 1.72 -8.43 7.37
C SER A 39 1.04 -7.40 6.48
N GLN A 40 0.17 -6.55 7.04
CA GLN A 40 -0.46 -5.46 6.31
C GLN A 40 0.58 -4.43 5.84
N ARG A 41 1.53 -4.06 6.71
CA ARG A 41 2.63 -3.17 6.34
C ARG A 41 3.45 -3.71 5.19
N GLN A 42 3.81 -4.99 5.21
CA GLN A 42 4.54 -5.64 4.13
C GLN A 42 3.76 -5.62 2.81
N ARG A 43 2.44 -5.87 2.86
CA ARG A 43 1.56 -5.79 1.70
C ARG A 43 1.49 -4.37 1.12
N VAL A 44 1.34 -3.36 1.98
CA VAL A 44 1.33 -1.95 1.55
C VAL A 44 2.66 -1.58 0.89
N ALA A 45 3.79 -1.95 1.50
CA ALA A 45 5.11 -1.72 0.91
C ALA A 45 5.29 -2.38 -0.46
N TYR A 46 4.76 -3.59 -0.64
CA TYR A 46 4.74 -4.27 -1.95
C TYR A 46 3.93 -3.48 -2.99
N GLU A 47 2.71 -3.06 -2.66
CA GLU A 47 1.88 -2.28 -3.58
C GLU A 47 2.47 -0.90 -3.89
N LEU A 48 3.15 -0.27 -2.94
CA LEU A 48 3.86 0.99 -3.15
C LEU A 48 5.04 0.81 -4.12
N LYS A 49 5.85 -0.24 -3.93
CA LYS A 49 6.91 -0.60 -4.89
C LYS A 49 6.34 -0.86 -6.29
N LYS A 50 5.12 -1.40 -6.39
CA LYS A 50 4.41 -1.62 -7.67
C LYS A 50 4.08 -0.38 -8.43
N LYS A 51 3.64 0.61 -7.69
CA LYS A 51 3.32 1.91 -8.28
C LYS A 51 4.59 2.63 -8.68
N ALA A 52 5.65 2.54 -7.87
CA ALA A 52 6.92 3.23 -8.12
C ALA A 52 7.74 2.61 -9.25
N PHE A 53 7.91 1.28 -9.27
CA PHE A 53 8.85 0.59 -10.16
C PHE A 53 8.17 -0.27 -11.25
N GLY A 54 6.84 -0.25 -11.33
CA GLY A 54 6.09 -1.10 -12.27
C GLY A 54 6.07 -2.58 -11.83
N ARG A 55 5.77 -3.53 -12.72
CA ARG A 55 5.57 -4.95 -12.35
C ARG A 55 6.86 -5.77 -12.27
N ILE A 56 7.97 -5.24 -12.78
CA ILE A 56 9.25 -5.94 -12.91
C ILE A 56 10.22 -5.37 -11.86
N TRP A 57 9.99 -5.67 -10.59
CA TRP A 57 11.03 -5.56 -9.58
C TRP A 57 11.24 -6.90 -8.90
N ILE A 58 12.49 -7.21 -8.60
CA ILE A 58 12.85 -8.40 -7.84
C ILE A 58 12.63 -8.07 -6.37
N ASP A 59 11.70 -8.76 -5.72
CA ASP A 59 11.60 -8.67 -4.26
C ASP A 59 12.91 -9.19 -3.66
N VAL A 60 13.58 -8.37 -2.84
CA VAL A 60 14.86 -8.72 -2.21
C VAL A 60 14.77 -10.03 -1.42
N ARG A 61 13.60 -10.35 -0.83
CA ARG A 61 13.37 -11.63 -0.15
C ARG A 61 13.27 -12.80 -1.13
N ARG A 62 12.78 -12.57 -2.35
CA ARG A 62 12.79 -13.59 -3.42
C ARG A 62 14.16 -13.74 -4.07
N ALA A 63 14.90 -12.64 -4.24
CA ALA A 63 16.24 -12.65 -4.84
C ALA A 63 17.17 -13.66 -4.15
N ARG A 64 17.09 -13.74 -2.82
CA ARG A 64 17.96 -14.57 -1.99
C ARG A 64 17.64 -16.08 -2.03
N ASN A 65 16.45 -16.47 -2.50
CA ASN A 65 16.03 -17.88 -2.60
C ASN A 65 16.21 -18.47 -4.03
N THR A 66 16.98 -17.80 -4.89
CA THR A 66 17.23 -18.20 -6.29
C THR A 66 18.61 -18.87 -6.45
N HIS A 67 18.98 -19.76 -5.53
CA HIS A 67 20.21 -20.56 -5.58
C HIS A 67 19.85 -22.03 -5.57
#